data_AF-A0AA36G3D1-F1
#
_entry.id   AF-A0AA36G3D1-F1
#
_cell.length_a   1.000
_cell.length_b   1.000
_cell.length_c   1.000
_cell.angle_alpha   90.00
_cell.angle_beta   90.00
_cell.angle_gamma   90.00
#
_symmetry.space_group_name_H-M   'P 1'
#
loop_
_entity.id
_entity.type
_entity.pdbx_description
1 polymer ?
#
loop_
_entity_poly.entity_id
_entity_poly.type
_entity_poly.pdbx_seq_one_letter_code
_entity_poly.pdbx_strand_id
1 'polypeptide(L)'
;MCRAVVGDAAKKKNNASTASRPADGENEELEGHGWKARGDREPQERRVPFNRPTPRQVFDALPFVRRYFLYWMRHVHKKEKLFINTFEPLQHKPYYGVPCGGIGCGSIGRDFRGGFCKFGLRPALIEHKVDVIPADQFIVSLRQPGAGQPIYQKVLCAAPVDRSGGQLAAWDFGFPRKHLQYR
;
A
#
# COMPACT_ATOMS: atom_id res chain seq x y z
N MET A 1 -6.79 -51.84 -59.75
CA MET A 1 -5.68 -51.02 -60.27
C MET A 1 -6.26 -49.66 -60.66
N CYS A 2 -6.26 -48.68 -59.74
CA CYS A 2 -6.62 -47.29 -60.01
C CYS A 2 -5.79 -46.42 -59.05
N ARG A 3 -4.82 -45.70 -59.62
CA ARG A 3 -3.99 -44.69 -58.96
C ARG A 3 -4.84 -43.42 -58.82
N ALA A 4 -5.03 -42.93 -57.60
CA ALA A 4 -5.49 -41.57 -57.37
C ALA A 4 -4.27 -40.73 -56.95
N VAL A 5 -4.00 -39.72 -57.77
CA VAL A 5 -2.90 -38.77 -57.65
C VAL A 5 -3.19 -37.78 -56.52
N VAL A 6 -2.15 -37.53 -55.72
CA VAL A 6 -2.10 -36.55 -54.63
C VAL A 6 -2.39 -35.15 -55.18
N GLY A 7 -3.44 -34.51 -54.68
CA GLY A 7 -3.71 -33.10 -54.86
C GLY A 7 -3.47 -32.37 -53.55
N ASP A 8 -2.43 -31.54 -53.51
CA ASP A 8 -2.06 -30.69 -52.37
C ASP A 8 -3.20 -29.72 -52.01
N ALA A 9 -3.75 -29.87 -50.80
CA ALA A 9 -4.68 -28.91 -50.21
C ALA A 9 -3.88 -27.69 -49.71
N ALA A 10 -4.07 -26.57 -50.40
CA ALA A 10 -3.47 -25.28 -50.09
C ALA A 10 -3.64 -24.90 -48.60
N LYS A 11 -2.49 -24.73 -47.94
CA LYS A 11 -2.34 -24.27 -46.56
C LYS A 11 -2.85 -22.82 -46.45
N LYS A 12 -4.05 -22.64 -45.90
CA LYS A 12 -4.62 -21.33 -45.57
C LYS A 12 -3.78 -20.70 -44.45
N LYS A 13 -2.78 -19.89 -44.81
CA LYS A 13 -2.05 -19.03 -43.87
C LYS A 13 -2.98 -17.90 -43.47
N ASN A 14 -3.66 -18.06 -42.34
CA ASN A 14 -4.34 -16.95 -41.70
C ASN A 14 -3.27 -16.08 -41.03
N ASN A 15 -3.15 -14.86 -41.54
CA ASN A 15 -2.36 -13.78 -40.97
C ASN A 15 -2.76 -13.56 -39.50
N ALA A 16 -1.90 -13.93 -38.56
CA ALA A 16 -1.87 -13.27 -37.27
C ALA A 16 -1.10 -11.96 -37.48
N SER A 17 -1.80 -10.92 -37.92
CA SER A 17 -1.30 -9.56 -37.74
C SER A 17 -1.07 -9.38 -36.24
N THR A 18 0.18 -9.13 -35.88
CA THR A 18 0.53 -8.53 -34.59
C THR A 18 -0.19 -7.18 -34.55
N ALA A 19 -1.41 -7.19 -34.01
CA ALA A 19 -2.11 -5.96 -33.66
C ALA A 19 -1.37 -5.35 -32.48
N SER A 20 -0.36 -4.53 -32.79
CA SER A 20 0.11 -3.51 -31.87
C SER A 20 -1.11 -2.69 -31.46
N ARG A 21 -1.54 -2.85 -30.19
CA ARG A 21 -2.57 -1.98 -29.61
C ARG A 21 -2.07 -0.53 -29.74
N PRO A 22 -2.88 0.42 -30.23
CA PRO A 22 -2.52 1.82 -30.16
C PRO A 22 -2.42 2.21 -28.68
N ALA A 23 -1.28 2.78 -28.29
CA ALA A 23 -0.92 3.08 -26.90
C ALA A 23 -1.27 4.53 -26.51
N ASP A 24 -2.15 5.18 -27.29
CA ASP A 24 -2.11 6.64 -27.41
C ASP A 24 -3.32 7.34 -26.75
N GLY A 25 -4.19 6.61 -26.04
CA GLY A 25 -5.42 7.18 -25.44
C GLY A 25 -5.56 7.09 -23.92
N GLU A 26 -4.72 6.31 -23.22
CA GLU A 26 -4.87 6.06 -21.77
C GLU A 26 -3.88 6.88 -20.91
N ASN A 27 -2.90 7.57 -21.52
CA ASN A 27 -1.84 8.29 -20.80
C ASN A 27 -2.14 9.76 -20.53
N GLU A 28 -3.05 10.42 -21.26
CA GLU A 28 -3.30 11.87 -21.11
C GLU A 28 -3.85 12.24 -19.72
N GLU A 29 -4.80 11.46 -19.17
CA GLU A 29 -5.29 11.70 -17.80
C GLU A 29 -4.21 11.44 -16.74
N LEU A 30 -3.23 10.57 -17.04
CA LEU A 30 -2.12 10.18 -16.15
C LEU A 30 -0.91 11.14 -16.24
N GLU A 31 -0.86 12.04 -17.22
CA GLU A 31 0.28 12.92 -17.48
C GLU A 31 0.27 14.26 -16.71
N GLY A 32 -0.87 14.68 -16.14
CA GLY A 32 -0.97 15.95 -15.42
C GLY A 32 -0.12 16.07 -14.13
N HIS A 33 -0.26 17.23 -13.46
CA HIS A 33 0.40 17.55 -12.19
C HIS A 33 -0.04 16.62 -11.05
N GLY A 34 0.86 16.34 -10.12
CA GLY A 34 0.61 15.51 -8.94
C GLY A 34 1.85 14.73 -8.51
N TRP A 35 1.85 14.25 -7.27
CA TRP A 35 2.90 13.35 -6.81
C TRP A 35 2.70 11.97 -7.42
N LYS A 36 3.73 11.45 -8.11
CA LYS A 36 3.69 10.14 -8.75
C LYS A 36 4.70 9.21 -8.08
N ALA A 37 4.29 8.00 -7.75
CA ALA A 37 5.17 6.99 -7.18
C ALA A 37 4.91 5.61 -7.79
N ARG A 38 5.98 4.94 -8.20
CA ARG A 38 5.92 3.54 -8.59
C ARG A 38 5.94 2.66 -7.35
N GLY A 39 5.33 1.47 -7.42
CA GLY A 39 5.27 0.53 -6.31
C GLY A 39 6.63 -0.01 -5.84
N ASP A 40 7.67 0.12 -6.68
CA ASP A 40 9.07 -0.22 -6.38
C ASP A 40 9.90 0.96 -5.84
N ARG A 41 9.29 2.15 -5.70
CA ARG A 41 9.99 3.32 -5.16
C ARG A 41 10.41 3.06 -3.72
N GLU A 42 11.72 3.08 -3.50
CA GLU A 42 12.27 3.07 -2.15
C GLU A 42 12.53 4.50 -1.65
N PRO A 43 12.36 4.75 -0.34
CA PRO A 43 12.65 6.05 0.25
C PRO A 43 14.15 6.34 0.17
N GLN A 44 14.53 7.44 -0.47
CA GLN A 44 15.93 7.86 -0.58
C GLN A 44 16.51 8.28 0.77
N GLU A 45 15.68 8.82 1.67
CA GLU A 45 16.08 9.30 2.98
C GLU A 45 15.45 8.49 4.11
N ARG A 46 16.30 7.96 5.00
CA ARG A 46 15.85 7.35 6.25
C ARG A 46 15.54 8.45 7.26
N ARG A 47 14.28 8.89 7.30
CA ARG A 47 13.80 9.84 8.31
C ARG A 47 13.58 9.12 9.63
N VAL A 48 14.56 9.23 10.52
CA VAL A 48 14.39 8.81 11.91
C VAL A 48 13.78 9.96 12.72
N PRO A 49 12.92 9.68 13.71
CA PRO A 49 12.54 10.68 14.68
C PRO A 49 13.80 11.26 15.37
N PHE A 50 13.70 12.46 15.93
CA PHE A 50 14.82 13.16 16.58
C PHE A 50 15.54 12.25 17.59
N ASN A 51 16.65 11.63 17.17
CA ASN A 51 17.17 10.43 17.82
C ASN A 51 18.30 10.71 18.82
N ARG A 52 18.81 11.95 18.89
CA ARG A 52 20.02 12.29 19.67
C ARG A 52 19.99 13.73 20.18
N PRO A 53 19.30 14.02 21.30
CA PRO A 53 19.45 15.30 21.98
C PRO A 53 20.89 15.46 22.48
N THR A 54 21.42 16.66 22.32
CA THR A 54 22.71 17.04 22.92
C THR A 54 22.56 17.10 24.45
N PRO A 55 23.64 16.90 25.24
CA PRO A 55 23.56 16.94 26.70
C PRO A 55 22.94 18.24 27.25
N ARG A 56 23.22 19.39 26.61
CA ARG A 56 22.60 20.68 26.95
C ARG A 56 21.07 20.65 26.80
N GLN A 57 20.57 20.10 25.69
CA GLN A 57 19.14 19.93 25.46
C GLN A 57 18.49 18.98 26.48
N VAL A 58 19.23 17.99 26.99
CA VAL A 58 18.74 17.10 28.06
C VAL A 58 18.58 17.88 29.37
N PHE A 59 19.55 18.72 29.72
CA PHE A 59 19.45 19.58 30.91
C PHE A 59 18.31 20.60 30.79
N ASP A 60 18.14 21.23 29.63
CA ASP A 60 17.05 22.17 29.37
C ASP A 60 15.66 21.48 29.42
N ALA A 61 15.60 20.18 29.10
CA ALA A 61 14.38 19.40 29.15
C ALA A 61 14.01 18.88 30.55
N LEU A 62 14.89 18.95 31.56
CA LEU A 62 14.61 18.48 32.93
C LEU A 62 13.33 19.05 33.57
N PRO A 63 13.01 20.36 33.50
CA PRO A 63 11.75 20.87 34.06
C PRO A 63 10.53 20.26 33.38
N PHE A 64 10.61 19.98 32.07
CA PHE A 64 9.57 19.29 31.32
C PHE A 64 9.44 17.82 31.77
N VAL A 65 10.55 17.10 31.89
CA VAL A 65 10.57 15.71 32.36
C VAL A 65 9.98 15.60 33.78
N ARG A 66 10.32 16.52 34.69
CA ARG A 66 9.75 16.57 36.04
C ARG A 66 8.24 16.77 36.02
N ARG A 67 7.76 17.73 35.23
CA ARG A 67 6.31 18.00 35.09
C ARG A 67 5.59 16.79 34.49
N TYR A 68 6.19 16.19 33.47
CA TYR A 68 5.66 15.00 32.80
C TYR A 68 5.58 13.81 33.77
N PHE A 69 6.61 13.60 34.58
CA PHE A 69 6.66 12.54 35.58
C PHE A 69 5.58 12.71 36.66
N LEU A 70 5.40 13.92 37.20
CA LEU A 70 4.34 14.21 38.17
C LEU A 70 2.93 14.01 37.57
N TYR A 71 2.73 14.44 36.32
CA TYR A 71 1.48 14.22 35.60
C TYR A 71 1.21 12.72 35.39
N TRP A 72 2.22 11.98 34.93
CA TRP A 72 2.15 10.54 34.75
C TRP A 72 1.79 9.83 36.07
N MET A 73 2.52 10.09 37.16
CA MET A 73 2.25 9.53 38.49
C MET A 73 0.80 9.77 38.94
N ARG A 74 0.26 10.97 38.70
CA ARG A 74 -1.13 11.32 39.04
C ARG A 74 -2.17 10.59 38.17
N HIS A 75 -1.81 10.23 36.94
CA HIS A 75 -2.69 9.58 35.96
C HIS A 75 -2.40 8.09 35.75
N VAL A 76 -1.41 7.46 36.41
CA VAL A 76 -1.08 6.02 36.27
C VAL A 76 -2.29 5.10 36.49
N HIS A 77 -3.23 5.51 37.35
CA HIS A 77 -4.45 4.75 37.65
C HIS A 77 -5.57 4.94 36.61
N LYS A 78 -5.51 6.01 35.81
CA LYS A 78 -6.42 6.25 34.69
C LYS A 78 -5.71 5.71 33.45
N LYS A 79 -6.21 4.62 32.86
CA LYS A 79 -5.62 3.97 31.67
C LYS A 79 -5.67 4.83 30.39
N GLU A 80 -5.64 6.15 30.52
CA GLU A 80 -5.60 7.13 29.45
C GLU A 80 -4.21 7.08 28.80
N LYS A 81 -4.17 6.86 27.48
CA LYS A 81 -2.93 6.94 26.71
C LYS A 81 -2.45 8.40 26.74
N LEU A 82 -1.21 8.61 27.18
CA LEU A 82 -0.56 9.92 27.17
C LEU A 82 -0.60 10.51 25.75
N PHE A 83 -1.01 11.78 25.64
CA PHE A 83 -1.18 12.46 24.36
C PHE A 83 0.13 12.60 23.57
N ILE A 84 1.26 12.78 24.26
CA ILE A 84 2.61 12.84 23.67
C ILE A 84 3.50 11.90 24.47
N ASN A 85 3.98 10.82 23.85
CA ASN A 85 5.04 9.98 24.39
C ASN A 85 6.37 10.42 23.79
N THR A 86 7.10 11.30 24.48
CA THR A 86 8.43 11.76 24.04
C THR A 86 9.46 10.62 24.07
N PHE A 87 9.22 9.57 24.85
CA PHE A 87 10.14 8.43 25.00
C PHE A 87 9.98 7.37 23.90
N GLU A 88 8.79 7.26 23.31
CA GLU A 88 8.54 6.39 22.17
C GLU A 88 8.16 7.25 20.95
N PRO A 89 9.16 7.88 20.29
CA PRO A 89 8.87 8.72 19.17
C PRO A 89 8.32 7.88 18.02
N LEU A 90 7.21 8.35 17.45
CA LEU A 90 6.52 7.63 16.40
C LEU A 90 7.36 7.64 15.11
N GLN A 91 7.69 6.46 14.60
CA GLN A 91 8.37 6.34 13.30
C GLN A 91 7.36 6.54 12.18
N HIS A 92 7.63 7.52 11.32
CA HIS A 92 6.81 7.78 10.14
C HIS A 92 7.21 6.82 9.02
N LYS A 93 6.26 6.04 8.50
CA LYS A 93 6.52 5.15 7.36
C LYS A 93 6.53 5.98 6.07
N PRO A 94 7.54 5.86 5.20
CA PRO A 94 7.66 6.68 3.99
C PRO A 94 6.73 6.24 2.83
N TYR A 95 5.84 5.27 3.08
CA TYR A 95 5.01 4.64 2.06
C TYR A 95 3.57 5.16 2.00
N TYR A 96 3.24 6.24 2.73
CA TYR A 96 1.87 6.75 2.75
C TYR A 96 1.50 7.47 1.45
N GLY A 97 0.26 7.27 1.03
CA GLY A 97 -0.43 8.07 0.03
C GLY A 97 -1.40 9.06 0.66
N VAL A 98 -2.30 9.57 -0.18
CA VAL A 98 -3.36 10.53 0.17
C VAL A 98 -4.42 9.82 1.04
N PRO A 99 -4.80 10.42 2.19
CA PRO A 99 -5.85 9.85 3.03
C PRO A 99 -7.23 10.01 2.39
N CYS A 100 -8.09 9.02 2.62
CA CYS A 100 -9.50 9.07 2.25
C CYS A 100 -10.33 9.43 3.49
N GLY A 101 -11.08 10.52 3.45
CA GLY A 101 -11.95 10.93 4.55
C GLY A 101 -12.36 12.40 4.44
N GLY A 102 -13.63 12.69 4.79
CA GLY A 102 -14.15 14.05 4.87
C GLY A 102 -13.73 14.76 6.15
N ILE A 103 -13.89 16.09 6.17
CA ILE A 103 -13.65 16.90 7.37
C ILE A 103 -14.61 16.45 8.48
N GLY A 104 -14.05 16.04 9.62
CA GLY A 104 -14.83 15.60 10.79
C GLY A 104 -15.32 14.15 10.77
N CYS A 105 -15.17 13.41 9.66
CA CYS A 105 -15.63 12.01 9.56
C CYS A 105 -14.60 10.97 10.02
N GLY A 106 -13.36 11.41 10.28
CA GLY A 106 -12.19 10.54 10.37
C GLY A 106 -11.58 10.26 9.00
N SER A 107 -10.39 9.67 8.99
CA SER A 107 -9.64 9.39 7.77
C SER A 107 -9.02 8.00 7.77
N ILE A 108 -8.87 7.43 6.58
CA ILE A 108 -8.19 6.15 6.36
C ILE A 108 -7.06 6.41 5.39
N GLY A 109 -5.83 6.13 5.82
CA GLY A 109 -4.67 6.19 4.94
C GLY A 109 -4.60 4.98 4.01
N ARG A 110 -3.98 5.19 2.85
CA ARG A 110 -3.61 4.09 1.96
C ARG A 110 -2.17 4.25 1.54
N ASP A 111 -1.42 3.17 1.61
CA ASP A 111 -0.07 3.07 1.08
C ASP A 111 -0.15 3.22 -0.45
N PHE A 112 0.80 3.93 -1.05
CA PHE A 112 0.85 4.06 -2.50
C PHE A 112 0.97 2.69 -3.19
N ARG A 113 1.42 1.64 -2.49
CA ARG A 113 1.50 0.25 -2.94
C ARG A 113 0.18 -0.52 -2.80
N GLY A 114 -0.89 0.11 -2.32
CA GLY A 114 -2.25 -0.43 -2.32
C GLY A 114 -2.80 -0.87 -0.96
N GLY A 115 -1.96 -1.00 0.07
CA GLY A 115 -2.38 -1.46 1.39
C GLY A 115 -3.00 -0.37 2.28
N PHE A 116 -4.10 -0.66 2.97
CA PHE A 116 -4.73 0.30 3.90
C PHE A 116 -3.95 0.39 5.21
N CYS A 117 -3.67 1.62 5.66
CA CYS A 117 -2.87 1.89 6.86
C CYS A 117 -3.25 3.24 7.49
N LYS A 118 -2.70 3.60 8.65
CA LYS A 118 -2.86 4.94 9.25
C LYS A 118 -4.34 5.33 9.42
N PHE A 119 -5.05 4.60 10.27
CA PHE A 119 -6.46 4.82 10.54
C PHE A 119 -6.64 5.95 11.56
N GLY A 120 -7.34 7.01 11.16
CA GLY A 120 -7.76 8.15 11.99
C GLY A 120 -9.26 8.16 12.17
N LEU A 121 -9.86 7.00 12.50
CA LEU A 121 -11.32 6.84 12.67
C LEU A 121 -11.81 7.46 13.99
N ARG A 122 -10.97 7.43 15.03
CA ARG A 122 -11.26 8.08 16.30
C ARG A 122 -10.74 9.52 16.26
N PRO A 123 -11.58 10.53 16.53
CA PRO A 123 -11.12 11.90 16.62
C PRO A 123 -9.95 12.03 17.59
N ALA A 124 -8.95 12.83 17.21
CA ALA A 124 -7.69 13.05 17.95
C ALA A 124 -6.77 11.83 18.14
N LEU A 125 -7.07 10.67 17.54
CA LEU A 125 -6.24 9.46 17.62
C LEU A 125 -5.95 8.92 16.21
N ILE A 126 -4.66 8.80 15.88
CA ILE A 126 -4.21 8.19 14.63
C ILE A 126 -3.44 6.91 14.96
N GLU A 127 -3.92 5.79 14.42
CA GLU A 127 -3.34 4.47 14.59
C GLU A 127 -2.18 4.27 13.62
N HIS A 128 -1.03 4.82 13.99
CA HIS A 128 0.19 4.74 13.20
C HIS A 128 0.94 3.41 13.33
N LYS A 129 0.75 2.70 14.46
CA LYS A 129 1.39 1.39 14.72
C LYS A 129 0.81 0.28 13.85
N VAL A 130 -0.43 0.44 13.38
CA VAL A 130 -1.09 -0.54 12.53
C VAL A 130 -0.42 -0.51 11.15
N ASP A 131 0.21 -1.64 10.80
CA ASP A 131 0.72 -1.93 9.45
C ASP A 131 -0.43 -2.16 8.47
N VAL A 132 -0.12 -2.57 7.24
CA VAL A 132 -1.13 -2.87 6.23
C VAL A 132 -2.11 -3.93 6.76
N ILE A 133 -3.40 -3.61 6.79
CA ILE A 133 -4.43 -4.59 7.15
C ILE A 133 -4.59 -5.57 5.99
N PRO A 134 -4.39 -6.89 6.21
CA PRO A 134 -4.38 -7.89 5.14
C PRO A 134 -5.76 -8.09 4.49
N ALA A 135 -6.84 -7.92 5.27
CA ALA A 135 -8.21 -8.15 4.83
C ALA A 135 -8.77 -7.00 3.97
N ASP A 136 -8.33 -5.77 4.22
CA ASP A 136 -8.82 -4.58 3.52
C ASP A 136 -8.05 -4.43 2.21
N GLN A 137 -8.58 -4.98 1.12
CA GLN A 137 -7.91 -4.96 -0.17
C GLN A 137 -8.89 -4.94 -1.33
N PHE A 138 -8.42 -4.50 -2.49
CA PHE A 138 -9.11 -4.70 -3.76
C PHE A 138 -8.55 -5.94 -4.46
N ILE A 139 -9.42 -6.72 -5.08
CA ILE A 139 -9.05 -7.93 -5.82
C ILE A 139 -9.55 -7.78 -7.25
N VAL A 140 -8.66 -8.02 -8.21
CA VAL A 140 -9.02 -8.11 -9.62
C VAL A 140 -9.21 -9.58 -10.00
N SER A 141 -10.33 -9.88 -10.64
CA SER A 141 -10.64 -11.22 -11.15
C SER A 141 -11.02 -11.14 -12.62
N LEU A 142 -10.20 -11.72 -13.49
CA LEU A 142 -10.45 -11.81 -14.93
C LEU A 142 -11.07 -13.17 -15.26
N ARG A 143 -12.20 -13.15 -15.94
CA ARG A 143 -12.94 -14.34 -16.37
C ARG A 143 -13.13 -14.29 -17.87
N GLN A 144 -12.82 -15.39 -18.54
CA GLN A 144 -13.18 -15.54 -19.95
C GLN A 144 -14.61 -16.06 -20.04
N PRO A 145 -15.43 -15.55 -20.99
CA PRO A 145 -16.76 -16.09 -21.24
C PRO A 145 -16.70 -17.60 -21.49
N GLY A 146 -17.54 -18.36 -20.78
CA GLY A 146 -17.58 -19.82 -20.87
C GLY A 146 -16.60 -20.56 -19.95
N ALA A 147 -15.66 -19.89 -19.29
CA ALA A 147 -14.83 -20.50 -18.26
C ALA A 147 -15.55 -20.52 -16.90
N GLY A 148 -15.60 -21.69 -16.24
CA GLY A 148 -16.21 -21.84 -14.91
C GLY A 148 -15.40 -21.24 -13.76
N GLN A 149 -14.15 -20.85 -14.00
CA GLN A 149 -13.22 -20.30 -13.00
C GLN A 149 -12.48 -19.06 -13.54
N PRO A 150 -12.01 -18.15 -12.67
CA PRO A 150 -11.21 -17.02 -13.09
C PRO A 150 -9.84 -17.47 -13.62
N ILE A 151 -9.43 -16.89 -14.74
CA ILE A 151 -8.11 -17.12 -15.35
C ILE A 151 -7.03 -16.42 -14.54
N TYR A 152 -7.38 -15.27 -13.95
CA TYR A 152 -6.48 -14.47 -13.16
C TYR A 152 -7.23 -13.89 -11.98
N GLN A 153 -6.68 -14.08 -10.78
CA GLN A 153 -7.19 -13.46 -9.57
C GLN A 153 -6.01 -13.02 -8.71
N LYS A 154 -5.88 -11.72 -8.47
CA LYS A 154 -4.83 -11.18 -7.60
C LYS A 154 -5.33 -10.03 -6.74
N VAL A 155 -4.75 -9.95 -5.55
CA VAL A 155 -4.91 -8.81 -4.65
C VAL A 155 -4.08 -7.64 -5.19
N LEU A 156 -4.68 -6.46 -5.33
CA LEU A 156 -4.03 -5.24 -5.81
C LEU A 156 -3.23 -4.56 -4.68
N CYS A 157 -2.26 -5.28 -4.14
CA CYS A 157 -1.37 -4.82 -3.08
C CYS A 157 0.04 -5.33 -3.33
N ALA A 158 1.01 -4.42 -3.34
CA ALA A 158 2.42 -4.72 -3.51
C ALA A 158 3.25 -4.44 -2.25
N ALA A 159 2.60 -3.96 -1.19
CA ALA A 159 3.21 -3.75 0.12
C ALA A 159 3.50 -5.10 0.81
N PRO A 160 4.53 -5.18 1.67
CA PRO A 160 4.70 -6.35 2.53
C PRO A 160 3.50 -6.45 3.49
N VAL A 161 2.84 -7.60 3.49
CA VAL A 161 1.73 -7.92 4.38
C VAL A 161 2.17 -9.03 5.31
N ASP A 162 2.04 -8.83 6.62
CA ASP A 162 2.28 -9.89 7.59
C ASP A 162 1.15 -10.93 7.52
N ARG A 163 1.53 -12.17 7.22
CA ARG A 163 0.62 -13.33 7.12
C ARG A 163 1.08 -14.48 8.02
N SER A 164 1.90 -14.19 9.03
CA SER A 164 2.47 -15.18 9.95
C SER A 164 1.44 -16.09 10.62
N GLY A 165 0.19 -15.65 10.75
CA GLY A 165 -0.93 -16.44 11.29
C GLY A 165 -1.70 -17.33 10.30
N GLY A 166 -1.24 -17.50 9.05
CA GLY A 166 -1.95 -18.31 8.04
C GLY A 166 -3.26 -17.71 7.52
N GLN A 167 -3.55 -16.45 7.88
CA GLN A 167 -4.73 -15.72 7.49
C GLN A 167 -4.70 -15.42 5.98
N LEU A 168 -5.86 -15.52 5.32
CA LEU A 168 -6.02 -15.24 3.89
C LEU A 168 -5.02 -16.02 3.00
N ALA A 169 -4.68 -17.25 3.38
CA ALA A 169 -3.72 -18.08 2.63
C ALA A 169 -4.16 -18.36 1.18
N ALA A 170 -5.46 -18.35 0.90
CA ALA A 170 -6.01 -18.52 -0.43
C ALA A 170 -5.87 -17.27 -1.33
N TRP A 171 -5.51 -16.10 -0.75
CA TRP A 171 -5.37 -14.85 -1.50
C TRP A 171 -3.96 -14.68 -2.04
N ASP A 172 -3.86 -14.26 -3.30
CA ASP A 172 -2.59 -14.00 -3.98
C ASP A 172 -2.18 -12.53 -3.86
N PHE A 173 -1.22 -12.25 -2.97
CA PHE A 173 -0.60 -10.94 -2.75
C PHE A 173 0.64 -10.70 -3.64
N GLY A 174 0.91 -11.57 -4.60
CA GLY A 174 2.07 -11.49 -5.50
C GLY A 174 1.92 -10.48 -6.63
N PHE A 175 1.31 -9.31 -6.38
CA PHE A 175 1.17 -8.28 -7.41
C PHE A 175 2.53 -7.62 -7.71
N PRO A 176 2.97 -7.54 -8.98
CA PRO A 176 4.28 -7.02 -9.33
C PRO A 176 4.39 -5.52 -9.06
N ARG A 177 5.28 -5.14 -8.13
CA ARG A 177 5.58 -3.74 -7.77
C ARG A 177 5.89 -2.84 -8.96
N LYS A 178 6.52 -3.40 -9.99
CA LYS A 178 6.96 -2.70 -11.20
C LYS A 178 5.79 -2.15 -12.04
N HIS A 179 4.65 -2.83 -11.98
CA HIS A 179 3.44 -2.52 -12.76
C HIS A 179 2.44 -1.70 -11.95
N LEU A 180 2.82 -1.26 -10.74
CA LEU A 180 2.00 -0.41 -9.90
C LEU A 180 2.49 1.03 -10.02
N GLN A 181 1.57 1.94 -10.33
CA GLN A 181 1.78 3.38 -10.28
C GLN A 181 0.68 4.02 -9.45
N TYR A 182 1.07 4.94 -8.59
CA TYR A 182 0.19 5.71 -7.72
C TYR A 182 0.26 7.18 -8.11
N ARG A 183 -0.89 7.85 -8.06
CA ARG A 183 -1.07 9.28 -8.27
C ARG A 183 -2.16 9.82 -7.35
#